data_AF-A0AAV4Q7D3-F1
#
_entry.id   AF-A0AAV4Q7D3-F1
#
_cell.length_a   1.000
_cell.length_b   1.000
_cell.length_c   1.000
_cell.angle_alpha   90.00
_cell.angle_beta   90.00
_cell.angle_gamma   90.00
#
_symmetry.space_group_name_H-M   'P 1'
#
loop_
_entity.id
_entity.type
_entity.pdbx_description
1 polymer ?
#
loop_
_entity_poly.entity_id
_entity_poly.type
_entity_poly.pdbx_seq_one_letter_code
_entity_poly.pdbx_strand_id
1 'polypeptide(L)'
;MGSSSRNTSNSSSKSNAETCNQHGQSLELHAKSSDKLQFTVTAENIGLQTFIFNNTAPSDEDMIVFPQKAPGVETNSSILVPSDLQLKNWLSPCRSYKSAVGVIYSHVGDFLKDENLSRSLAHVVTKVISFSLSNSSESMKLPKGQEVTVVLQHLRQTDIQKGLLKYPRCIQTYGQWDESGCYRLSSNETHTVCRCDHLTNFAVLMDIYDNIEEDEIQSILTYVCCGISSVALIGTLICLLEIRSLHGRRSIITGNLCVCLLFTNLLILFGLDQTQNKVVCAIIAGLLHFWILSAFCWMLVEGYHLYRMVILVFQRGTNLSVKFYYFFAYGSPLVIVAISASVRWQGYGGHNYCWLTSHHGLMWSFVGPACAIILINIVIFILTLRSASTSWARGSMSVMCLLGLTWCLGLFYINKTFQVFSYIFTLLNGLQGVFIFIFHIILNDKVQTICFAKWKGKKQHWKKQNTQQISNNHGHSKTSTRTSLDSNGCASRTVATRNSRTAATALPSVPSIT
;
A
#
# COMPACT_ATOMS: atom_id res chain seq x y z
N MET A 1 -83.32 -52.33 35.23
CA MET A 1 -83.02 -51.24 36.19
C MET A 1 -83.17 -49.91 35.46
N GLY A 2 -83.39 -48.80 36.18
CA GLY A 2 -83.59 -47.47 35.59
C GLY A 2 -82.33 -46.89 34.92
N SER A 3 -82.30 -45.82 34.10
CA SER A 3 -83.24 -44.76 33.70
C SER A 3 -82.66 -43.35 34.01
N SER A 4 -82.09 -42.68 33.01
CA SER A 4 -81.99 -41.20 32.83
C SER A 4 -81.20 -40.91 31.54
N SER A 5 -81.76 -40.28 30.50
CA SER A 5 -82.02 -38.83 30.30
C SER A 5 -80.72 -38.03 30.03
N ARG A 6 -80.56 -37.16 29.03
CA ARG A 6 -81.45 -36.49 28.02
C ARG A 6 -80.69 -36.44 26.65
N ASN A 7 -81.28 -36.40 25.46
CA ASN A 7 -82.05 -35.30 24.80
C ASN A 7 -81.36 -33.91 24.85
N THR A 8 -81.22 -33.10 23.77
CA THR A 8 -81.62 -33.24 22.34
C THR A 8 -80.96 -32.16 21.43
N SER A 9 -80.81 -32.48 20.13
CA SER A 9 -80.92 -31.61 18.93
C SER A 9 -80.17 -30.27 18.74
N ASN A 10 -79.51 -30.16 17.58
CA ASN A 10 -79.45 -29.03 16.62
C ASN A 10 -79.31 -27.56 17.10
N SER A 11 -78.11 -26.99 16.92
CA SER A 11 -77.91 -25.77 16.10
C SER A 11 -76.43 -25.47 15.89
N SER A 12 -75.94 -25.45 14.63
CA SER A 12 -74.51 -25.24 14.33
C SER A 12 -74.28 -24.49 13.00
N SER A 13 -75.03 -23.41 12.79
CA SER A 13 -74.97 -22.62 11.55
C SER A 13 -75.17 -21.10 11.76
N LYS A 14 -74.78 -20.57 12.94
CA LYS A 14 -74.86 -19.13 13.27
C LYS A 14 -73.68 -18.54 14.06
N SER A 15 -72.78 -19.35 14.63
CA SER A 15 -71.77 -18.92 15.61
C SER A 15 -70.67 -17.98 15.09
N ASN A 16 -70.47 -17.87 13.78
CA ASN A 16 -69.25 -17.27 13.22
C ASN A 16 -69.38 -15.78 12.86
N ALA A 17 -70.55 -15.17 13.08
CA ALA A 17 -70.80 -13.76 12.73
C ALA A 17 -70.63 -12.79 13.93
N GLU A 18 -70.73 -13.27 15.16
CA GLU A 18 -70.87 -12.40 16.34
C GLU A 18 -69.53 -12.05 17.03
N THR A 19 -68.44 -12.74 16.69
CA THR A 19 -67.13 -12.62 17.38
C THR A 19 -66.23 -11.47 16.93
N CYS A 20 -66.51 -10.77 15.83
CA CYS A 20 -65.67 -9.64 15.39
C CYS A 20 -65.96 -8.31 16.14
N ASN A 21 -66.83 -8.31 17.17
CA ASN A 21 -67.60 -7.12 17.56
C ASN A 21 -67.34 -6.58 18.99
N GLN A 22 -66.22 -6.90 19.65
CA GLN A 22 -65.99 -6.54 21.06
C GLN A 22 -64.65 -5.87 21.44
N HIS A 23 -63.68 -5.67 20.54
CA HIS A 23 -62.43 -4.94 20.86
C HIS A 23 -62.00 -4.00 19.72
N GLY A 24 -62.02 -2.70 20.00
CA GLY A 24 -61.54 -1.64 19.10
C GLY A 24 -62.40 -0.38 19.18
N GLN A 25 -61.94 0.65 19.89
CA GLN A 25 -62.46 2.01 19.70
C GLN A 25 -62.03 2.49 18.31
N SER A 26 -62.99 2.78 17.44
CA SER A 26 -62.71 3.25 16.08
C SER A 26 -62.20 4.70 16.11
N LEU A 27 -60.98 4.91 15.63
CA LEU A 27 -60.51 6.23 15.22
C LEU A 27 -61.06 6.51 13.82
N GLU A 28 -62.27 7.06 13.75
CA GLU A 28 -62.97 7.33 12.48
C GLU A 28 -62.32 8.48 11.70
N LEU A 29 -61.26 8.16 10.96
CA LEU A 29 -60.87 8.95 9.79
C LEU A 29 -61.96 8.82 8.72
N HIS A 30 -62.86 9.80 8.66
CA HIS A 30 -63.94 9.90 7.68
C HIS A 30 -63.43 10.05 6.23
N ALA A 31 -62.95 8.96 5.65
CA ALA A 31 -62.70 8.83 4.21
C ALA A 31 -64.04 8.57 3.49
N LYS A 32 -64.59 9.61 2.86
CA LYS A 32 -65.84 9.50 2.09
C LYS A 32 -65.58 8.67 0.82
N SER A 33 -66.32 7.57 0.65
CA SER A 33 -66.08 6.54 -0.37
C SER A 33 -66.02 7.06 -1.81
N SER A 34 -64.94 6.73 -2.53
CA SER A 34 -64.97 6.15 -3.89
C SER A 34 -63.55 5.74 -4.37
N ASP A 35 -63.41 4.47 -4.75
CA ASP A 35 -62.55 3.95 -5.83
C ASP A 35 -61.03 4.25 -5.84
N LYS A 36 -60.41 4.58 -4.70
CA LYS A 36 -58.92 4.64 -4.56
C LYS A 36 -58.35 3.49 -3.73
N LEU A 37 -57.73 2.54 -4.43
CA LEU A 37 -57.00 1.37 -3.88
C LEU A 37 -55.60 1.70 -3.33
N GLN A 38 -55.18 2.96 -3.38
CA GLN A 38 -53.83 3.41 -3.07
C GLN A 38 -53.85 4.83 -2.49
N PHE A 39 -53.03 5.07 -1.46
CA PHE A 39 -52.80 6.40 -0.89
C PHE A 39 -51.30 6.66 -0.82
N THR A 40 -50.87 7.87 -1.20
CA THR A 40 -49.46 8.29 -1.12
C THR A 40 -49.38 9.59 -0.32
N VAL A 41 -48.44 9.68 0.62
CA VAL A 41 -48.15 10.86 1.42
C VAL A 41 -46.66 11.17 1.30
N THR A 42 -46.34 12.38 0.88
CA THR A 42 -44.96 12.86 0.71
C THR A 42 -44.70 14.02 1.66
N ALA A 43 -43.91 13.77 2.70
CA ALA A 43 -43.23 14.81 3.46
C ALA A 43 -41.80 14.97 2.93
N GLU A 44 -41.19 16.13 3.16
CA GLU A 44 -39.86 16.51 2.65
C GLU A 44 -38.78 15.43 2.86
N ASN A 45 -38.82 14.73 4.00
CA ASN A 45 -37.86 13.71 4.38
C ASN A 45 -38.39 12.26 4.35
N ILE A 46 -39.69 12.06 4.10
CA ILE A 46 -40.37 10.74 4.17
C ILE A 46 -41.41 10.61 3.06
N GLY A 47 -41.23 9.63 2.16
CA GLY A 47 -42.27 9.17 1.25
C GLY A 47 -42.96 7.93 1.81
N LEU A 48 -44.29 7.91 1.86
CA LEU A 48 -45.10 6.78 2.33
C LEU A 48 -46.16 6.44 1.28
N GLN A 49 -46.35 5.15 0.98
CA GLN A 49 -47.37 4.66 0.06
C GLN A 49 -48.05 3.42 0.63
N THR A 50 -49.39 3.41 0.63
CA THR A 50 -50.19 2.27 1.05
C THR A 50 -50.81 1.58 -0.17
N PHE A 51 -50.86 0.25 -0.09
CA PHE A 51 -51.42 -0.62 -1.13
C PHE A 51 -52.58 -1.42 -0.53
N ILE A 52 -53.69 -1.52 -1.23
CA ILE A 52 -54.86 -2.33 -0.83
C ILE A 52 -55.11 -3.39 -1.90
N PHE A 53 -55.16 -4.65 -1.50
CA PHE A 53 -55.37 -5.80 -2.38
C PHE A 53 -56.70 -6.48 -2.07
N ASN A 54 -57.54 -6.64 -3.09
CA ASN A 54 -58.77 -7.44 -3.04
C ASN A 54 -58.45 -8.94 -3.16
N ASN A 55 -59.39 -9.79 -2.76
CA ASN A 55 -59.24 -11.26 -2.81
C ASN A 55 -59.57 -11.89 -4.18
N THR A 56 -59.96 -11.09 -5.18
CA THR A 56 -60.05 -11.52 -6.59
C THR A 56 -58.65 -11.79 -7.16
N ALA A 57 -58.53 -12.73 -8.10
CA ALA A 57 -57.24 -13.18 -8.62
C ALA A 57 -56.42 -12.03 -9.27
N PRO A 58 -55.07 -12.09 -9.23
CA PRO A 58 -54.23 -11.10 -9.89
C PRO A 58 -54.42 -11.08 -11.41
N SER A 59 -54.33 -9.90 -12.01
CA SER A 59 -53.97 -9.70 -13.41
C SER A 59 -52.46 -9.89 -13.61
N ASP A 60 -52.03 -10.10 -14.87
CA ASP A 60 -50.68 -10.55 -15.26
C ASP A 60 -49.51 -9.54 -15.05
N GLU A 61 -49.56 -8.69 -14.03
CA GLU A 61 -48.42 -7.89 -13.55
C GLU A 61 -47.87 -8.48 -12.24
N ASP A 62 -46.96 -9.45 -12.38
CA ASP A 62 -46.50 -10.39 -11.34
C ASP A 62 -45.73 -9.80 -10.13
N MET A 63 -45.50 -8.48 -10.06
CA MET A 63 -44.69 -7.87 -8.98
C MET A 63 -45.24 -6.54 -8.47
N ILE A 64 -45.34 -6.42 -7.15
CA ILE A 64 -45.61 -5.16 -6.45
C ILE A 64 -44.31 -4.36 -6.39
N VAL A 65 -44.32 -3.15 -6.97
CA VAL A 65 -43.18 -2.23 -6.93
C VAL A 65 -43.49 -1.04 -6.02
N PHE A 66 -42.63 -0.77 -5.03
CA PHE A 66 -42.66 0.46 -4.23
C PHE A 66 -41.35 1.25 -4.40
N PRO A 67 -41.39 2.59 -4.53
CA PRO A 67 -42.57 3.41 -4.81
C PRO A 67 -43.02 3.27 -6.27
N GLN A 68 -44.34 3.28 -6.49
CA GLN A 68 -44.87 3.48 -7.85
C GLN A 68 -44.62 4.92 -8.30
N LYS A 69 -44.42 5.13 -9.62
CA LYS A 69 -44.10 6.43 -10.22
C LYS A 69 -45.24 7.44 -10.07
N ALA A 70 -45.23 8.19 -8.97
CA ALA A 70 -46.15 9.28 -8.70
C ALA A 70 -45.56 10.62 -9.18
N PRO A 71 -46.38 11.56 -9.69
CA PRO A 71 -45.90 12.89 -10.06
C PRO A 71 -45.35 13.61 -8.83
N GLY A 72 -44.10 14.06 -8.92
CA GLY A 72 -43.36 14.70 -7.82
C GLY A 72 -42.46 13.75 -7.00
N VAL A 73 -42.41 12.44 -7.30
CA VAL A 73 -41.55 11.47 -6.60
C VAL A 73 -40.49 10.90 -7.54
N GLU A 74 -39.38 11.62 -7.70
CA GLU A 74 -38.17 11.07 -8.34
C GLU A 74 -37.34 10.28 -7.33
N THR A 75 -37.45 8.95 -7.38
CA THR A 75 -36.60 8.04 -6.60
C THR A 75 -36.24 6.83 -7.46
N ASN A 76 -34.95 6.66 -7.79
CA ASN A 76 -34.48 5.47 -8.51
C ASN A 76 -34.14 4.30 -7.56
N SER A 77 -34.51 4.44 -6.28
CA SER A 77 -34.54 3.33 -5.32
C SER A 77 -35.93 2.70 -5.32
N SER A 78 -36.00 1.37 -5.36
CA SER A 78 -37.26 0.63 -5.35
C SER A 78 -37.11 -0.75 -4.70
N ILE A 79 -38.22 -1.31 -4.23
CA ILE A 79 -38.34 -2.70 -3.80
C ILE A 79 -39.37 -3.40 -4.68
N LEU A 80 -39.00 -4.59 -5.16
CA LEU A 80 -39.85 -5.49 -5.93
C LEU A 80 -40.24 -6.66 -5.03
N VAL A 81 -41.53 -6.74 -4.71
CA VAL A 81 -42.14 -7.78 -3.89
C VAL A 81 -42.97 -8.69 -4.79
N PRO A 82 -42.66 -10.00 -4.90
CA PRO A 82 -43.41 -10.92 -5.75
C PRO A 82 -44.89 -11.01 -5.36
N SER A 83 -45.80 -10.94 -6.34
CA SER A 83 -47.25 -11.02 -6.12
C SER A 83 -47.72 -12.43 -5.71
N ASP A 84 -46.89 -13.46 -5.92
CA ASP A 84 -47.12 -14.86 -5.53
C ASP A 84 -46.77 -15.17 -4.07
N LEU A 85 -46.26 -14.20 -3.30
CA LEU A 85 -46.11 -14.31 -1.83
C LEU A 85 -47.39 -14.94 -1.26
N GLN A 86 -47.28 -15.97 -0.41
CA GLN A 86 -48.45 -16.72 0.05
C GLN A 86 -49.30 -15.99 1.13
N LEU A 87 -49.71 -14.76 0.82
CA LEU A 87 -50.73 -13.94 1.48
C LEU A 87 -52.11 -14.64 1.63
N LYS A 88 -52.28 -15.86 1.09
CA LYS A 88 -53.42 -16.74 1.40
C LYS A 88 -53.42 -17.20 2.87
N ASN A 89 -52.26 -17.42 3.47
CA ASN A 89 -52.15 -18.00 4.82
C ASN A 89 -52.21 -16.96 5.96
N TRP A 90 -52.26 -15.66 5.63
CA TRP A 90 -52.13 -14.54 6.59
C TRP A 90 -53.44 -13.79 6.86
N LEU A 91 -54.57 -14.36 6.42
CA LEU A 91 -55.91 -13.78 6.62
C LEU A 91 -56.40 -14.03 8.06
N SER A 92 -56.64 -12.95 8.81
CA SER A 92 -57.56 -13.01 9.94
C SER A 92 -59.01 -13.04 9.41
N PRO A 93 -59.92 -13.86 9.98
CA PRO A 93 -61.24 -14.09 9.39
C PRO A 93 -62.17 -12.87 9.38
N CYS A 94 -61.81 -11.76 10.07
CA CYS A 94 -62.57 -10.50 10.08
C CYS A 94 -62.08 -9.46 9.05
N ARG A 95 -61.14 -9.75 8.13
CA ARG A 95 -60.68 -8.77 7.10
C ARG A 95 -60.81 -9.28 5.65
N SER A 96 -61.60 -8.56 4.85
CA SER A 96 -61.86 -8.87 3.43
C SER A 96 -60.81 -8.35 2.45
N TYR A 97 -59.89 -7.50 2.91
CA TYR A 97 -58.81 -6.90 2.11
C TYR A 97 -57.45 -7.11 2.80
N LYS A 98 -56.39 -7.17 2.00
CA LYS A 98 -54.99 -7.13 2.48
C LYS A 98 -54.45 -5.73 2.29
N SER A 99 -53.52 -5.30 3.13
CA SER A 99 -52.84 -4.02 2.94
C SER A 99 -51.36 -4.07 3.29
N ALA A 100 -50.57 -3.30 2.55
CA ALA A 100 -49.13 -3.13 2.72
C ALA A 100 -48.78 -1.64 2.80
N VAL A 101 -47.65 -1.33 3.44
CA VAL A 101 -47.12 0.03 3.57
C VAL A 101 -45.65 0.03 3.17
N GLY A 102 -45.33 0.76 2.11
CA GLY A 102 -43.96 1.13 1.76
C GLY A 102 -43.60 2.49 2.35
N VAL A 103 -42.38 2.63 2.87
CA VAL A 103 -41.83 3.88 3.39
C VAL A 103 -40.40 4.08 2.89
N ILE A 104 -40.04 5.29 2.49
CA ILE A 104 -38.67 5.67 2.12
C ILE A 104 -38.24 6.92 2.89
N TYR A 105 -37.09 6.84 3.55
CA TYR A 105 -36.51 7.90 4.37
C TYR A 105 -35.29 8.51 3.66
N SER A 106 -35.30 9.82 3.43
CA SER A 106 -34.22 10.50 2.70
C SER A 106 -32.91 10.62 3.50
N HIS A 107 -32.98 10.87 4.82
CA HIS A 107 -31.82 11.28 5.63
C HIS A 107 -31.60 10.49 6.94
N VAL A 108 -32.43 9.48 7.24
CA VAL A 108 -32.29 8.70 8.49
C VAL A 108 -30.97 7.93 8.55
N GLY A 109 -30.39 7.57 7.40
CA GLY A 109 -29.10 6.88 7.31
C GLY A 109 -27.90 7.67 7.87
N ASP A 110 -27.92 8.99 7.83
CA ASP A 110 -26.81 9.82 8.36
C ASP A 110 -26.75 9.80 9.91
N PHE A 111 -27.86 9.45 10.58
CA PHE A 111 -27.97 9.35 12.04
C PHE A 111 -27.77 7.93 12.58
N LEU A 112 -28.08 6.90 11.78
CA LEU A 112 -27.94 5.48 12.15
C LEU A 112 -26.48 5.00 12.02
N LYS A 113 -25.56 5.61 12.77
CA LYS A 113 -24.16 5.18 12.87
C LYS A 113 -24.03 4.06 13.91
N ASP A 114 -23.35 2.99 13.56
CA ASP A 114 -23.17 1.83 14.42
C ASP A 114 -21.91 1.96 15.29
N GLU A 115 -22.09 1.99 16.62
CA GLU A 115 -20.97 2.11 17.57
C GLU A 115 -20.08 0.87 17.62
N ASN A 116 -20.61 -0.33 17.36
CA ASN A 116 -19.81 -1.56 17.31
C ASN A 116 -19.01 -1.64 16.01
N LEU A 117 -19.59 -1.17 14.90
CA LEU A 117 -18.91 -1.07 13.61
C LEU A 117 -17.93 0.11 13.50
N SER A 118 -17.84 0.97 14.51
CA SER A 118 -16.98 2.18 14.58
C SER A 118 -15.47 1.94 14.35
N ARG A 119 -15.00 0.69 14.39
CA ARG A 119 -13.63 0.33 13.96
C ARG A 119 -13.44 0.33 12.43
N SER A 120 -14.52 0.42 11.67
CA SER A 120 -14.56 0.71 10.24
C SER A 120 -15.28 2.05 10.02
N LEU A 121 -14.76 2.90 9.14
CA LEU A 121 -15.41 4.15 8.73
C LEU A 121 -16.55 3.83 7.74
N ALA A 122 -17.53 3.06 8.19
CA ALA A 122 -18.62 2.54 7.40
C ALA A 122 -19.83 3.50 7.44
N HIS A 123 -20.30 3.91 6.27
CA HIS A 123 -21.37 4.89 6.12
C HIS A 123 -22.55 4.32 5.32
N VAL A 124 -23.76 4.71 5.73
CA VAL A 124 -24.98 4.48 4.93
C VAL A 124 -24.95 5.45 3.75
N VAL A 125 -25.07 4.92 2.55
CA VAL A 125 -24.79 5.63 1.28
C VAL A 125 -26.00 5.73 0.35
N THR A 126 -27.15 5.23 0.80
CA THR A 126 -28.43 5.21 0.09
C THR A 126 -29.52 5.80 0.98
N LYS A 127 -30.69 6.11 0.39
CA LYS A 127 -31.91 6.25 1.19
C LYS A 127 -32.21 4.93 1.92
N VAL A 128 -32.92 5.00 3.04
CA VAL A 128 -33.42 3.80 3.73
C VAL A 128 -34.82 3.50 3.18
N ILE A 129 -35.03 2.32 2.61
CA ILE A 129 -36.34 1.87 2.09
C ILE A 129 -36.90 0.79 2.99
N SER A 130 -38.21 0.75 3.18
CA SER A 130 -38.91 -0.18 4.06
C SER A 130 -40.22 -0.60 3.44
N PHE A 131 -40.63 -1.85 3.67
CA PHE A 131 -41.92 -2.37 3.19
C PHE A 131 -42.46 -3.38 4.20
N SER A 132 -43.73 -3.24 4.56
CA SER A 132 -44.37 -4.01 5.63
C SER A 132 -45.82 -4.38 5.28
N LEU A 133 -46.35 -5.43 5.91
CA LEU A 133 -47.76 -5.82 5.80
C LEU A 133 -48.55 -5.39 7.04
N SER A 134 -49.81 -4.98 6.88
CA SER A 134 -50.64 -4.44 7.96
C SER A 134 -50.94 -5.41 9.13
N ASN A 135 -50.51 -6.68 9.05
CA ASN A 135 -50.75 -7.72 10.05
C ASN A 135 -49.46 -8.19 10.76
N SER A 136 -48.31 -7.56 10.51
CA SER A 136 -47.02 -7.88 11.12
C SER A 136 -46.45 -6.68 11.89
N SER A 137 -46.40 -6.78 13.22
CA SER A 137 -45.70 -5.81 14.10
C SER A 137 -44.19 -6.07 14.22
N GLU A 138 -43.71 -7.15 13.62
CA GLU A 138 -42.32 -7.62 13.64
C GLU A 138 -41.80 -7.85 12.22
N SER A 139 -40.49 -8.07 12.08
CA SER A 139 -39.82 -8.37 10.80
C SER A 139 -40.33 -9.67 10.19
N MET A 140 -41.09 -9.58 9.09
CA MET A 140 -41.69 -10.76 8.48
C MET A 140 -40.66 -11.49 7.61
N LYS A 141 -40.20 -12.66 8.06
CA LYS A 141 -39.46 -13.61 7.21
C LYS A 141 -40.37 -14.23 6.16
N LEU A 142 -39.85 -14.39 4.95
CA LEU A 142 -40.58 -14.93 3.81
C LEU A 142 -40.61 -16.48 3.85
N PRO A 143 -41.58 -17.12 3.17
CA PRO A 143 -41.54 -18.56 2.95
C PRO A 143 -40.26 -18.99 2.24
N LYS A 144 -39.72 -20.17 2.59
CA LYS A 144 -38.47 -20.69 1.99
C LYS A 144 -38.58 -20.74 0.46
N GLY A 145 -37.71 -20.00 -0.22
CA GLY A 145 -37.67 -19.89 -1.69
C GLY A 145 -38.38 -18.67 -2.26
N GLN A 146 -39.03 -17.83 -1.44
CA GLN A 146 -39.50 -16.50 -1.82
C GLN A 146 -38.55 -15.44 -1.26
N GLU A 147 -38.16 -14.48 -2.09
CA GLU A 147 -37.17 -13.44 -1.80
C GLU A 147 -37.60 -12.10 -2.41
N VAL A 148 -37.28 -10.98 -1.76
CA VAL A 148 -37.53 -9.63 -2.32
C VAL A 148 -36.26 -9.05 -2.93
N THR A 149 -36.39 -8.35 -4.06
CA THR A 149 -35.26 -7.66 -4.70
C THR A 149 -35.34 -6.16 -4.39
N VAL A 150 -34.26 -5.60 -3.84
CA VAL A 150 -34.18 -4.20 -3.44
C VAL A 150 -33.11 -3.49 -4.26
N VAL A 151 -33.50 -2.45 -4.99
CA VAL A 151 -32.60 -1.58 -5.76
C VAL A 151 -32.44 -0.28 -4.99
N LEU A 152 -31.21 0.10 -4.67
CA LEU A 152 -30.92 1.28 -3.85
C LEU A 152 -29.97 2.21 -4.59
N GLN A 153 -30.39 3.47 -4.73
CA GLN A 153 -29.64 4.54 -5.40
C GLN A 153 -28.62 5.16 -4.45
N HIS A 154 -27.38 5.31 -4.91
CA HIS A 154 -26.32 5.96 -4.17
C HIS A 154 -26.51 7.48 -4.12
N LEU A 155 -26.40 8.05 -2.92
CA LEU A 155 -26.53 9.48 -2.66
C LEU A 155 -25.24 10.27 -2.96
N ARG A 156 -24.07 9.63 -2.82
CA ARG A 156 -22.75 10.26 -2.96
C ARG A 156 -21.95 9.69 -4.14
N GLN A 157 -22.51 9.82 -5.34
CA GLN A 157 -21.93 9.25 -6.57
C GLN A 157 -20.54 9.83 -6.89
N THR A 158 -20.30 11.10 -6.55
CA THR A 158 -18.98 11.75 -6.64
C THR A 158 -17.89 11.04 -5.86
N ASP A 159 -18.24 10.49 -4.70
CA ASP A 159 -17.27 9.90 -3.77
C ASP A 159 -16.96 8.47 -4.21
N ILE A 160 -17.96 7.79 -4.77
CA ILE A 160 -17.84 6.46 -5.40
C ILE A 160 -17.00 6.53 -6.67
N GLN A 161 -17.21 7.54 -7.52
CA GLN A 161 -16.40 7.76 -8.73
C GLN A 161 -14.94 8.12 -8.40
N LYS A 162 -14.69 8.79 -7.26
CA LYS A 162 -13.34 8.99 -6.70
C LYS A 162 -12.78 7.76 -6.00
N GLY A 163 -13.54 6.66 -5.89
CA GLY A 163 -13.12 5.44 -5.18
C GLY A 163 -13.07 5.55 -3.65
N LEU A 164 -13.56 6.66 -3.07
CA LEU A 164 -13.58 6.94 -1.63
C LEU A 164 -14.55 6.07 -0.84
N LEU A 165 -15.45 5.33 -1.51
CA LEU A 165 -16.41 4.41 -0.89
C LEU A 165 -16.33 3.06 -1.60
N LYS A 166 -16.10 1.97 -0.85
CA LYS A 166 -15.96 0.61 -1.39
C LYS A 166 -16.72 -0.41 -0.54
N TYR A 167 -16.83 -1.62 -1.09
CA TYR A 167 -17.51 -2.79 -0.49
C TYR A 167 -18.98 -2.52 -0.09
N PRO A 168 -19.88 -2.32 -1.07
CA PRO A 168 -21.32 -2.22 -0.81
C PRO A 168 -21.86 -3.50 -0.17
N ARG A 169 -22.37 -3.37 1.05
CA ARG A 169 -22.98 -4.41 1.88
C ARG A 169 -24.47 -4.11 2.08
N CYS A 170 -25.31 -5.11 1.83
CA CYS A 170 -26.77 -5.00 1.91
C CYS A 170 -27.21 -5.22 3.35
N ILE A 171 -27.63 -4.14 4.02
CA ILE A 171 -27.90 -4.13 5.46
C ILE A 171 -29.38 -3.96 5.77
N GLN A 172 -29.85 -4.64 6.80
CA GLN A 172 -31.18 -4.50 7.41
C GLN A 172 -31.06 -3.88 8.80
N THR A 173 -32.12 -3.21 9.27
CA THR A 173 -32.18 -2.77 10.69
C THR A 173 -33.52 -3.04 11.36
N TYR A 174 -33.40 -3.65 12.55
CA TYR A 174 -34.40 -3.70 13.62
C TYR A 174 -33.76 -3.25 14.96
N GLY A 175 -32.86 -2.25 14.90
CA GLY A 175 -32.20 -1.64 16.06
C GLY A 175 -30.67 -1.50 15.93
N GLN A 176 -30.03 -2.45 15.25
CA GLN A 176 -28.63 -2.39 14.79
C GLN A 176 -28.57 -2.83 13.33
N TRP A 177 -27.47 -2.51 12.63
CA TRP A 177 -27.28 -2.92 11.24
C TRP A 177 -26.72 -4.34 11.16
N ASP A 178 -27.36 -5.17 10.34
CA ASP A 178 -27.02 -6.57 10.16
C ASP A 178 -27.14 -6.96 8.68
N GLU A 179 -26.34 -7.94 8.26
CA GLU A 179 -26.34 -8.49 6.89
C GLU A 179 -27.19 -9.78 6.81
N SER A 180 -27.72 -10.28 7.94
CA SER A 180 -28.47 -11.53 7.95
C SER A 180 -29.75 -11.50 7.09
N GLY A 181 -29.95 -12.59 6.34
CA GLY A 181 -31.05 -12.72 5.39
C GLY A 181 -30.89 -11.91 4.10
N CYS A 182 -29.87 -11.05 3.97
CA CYS A 182 -29.63 -10.21 2.79
C CYS A 182 -28.31 -10.55 2.09
N TYR A 183 -28.26 -10.41 0.77
CA TYR A 183 -27.02 -10.50 -0.01
C TYR A 183 -27.05 -9.61 -1.26
N ARG A 184 -25.86 -9.22 -1.73
CA ARG A 184 -25.70 -8.35 -2.90
C ARG A 184 -25.64 -9.18 -4.18
N LEU A 185 -26.48 -8.82 -5.16
CA LEU A 185 -26.44 -9.37 -6.52
C LEU A 185 -25.43 -8.60 -7.39
N SER A 186 -25.55 -7.28 -7.43
CA SER A 186 -24.73 -6.40 -8.26
C SER A 186 -24.59 -5.01 -7.66
N SER A 187 -23.65 -4.21 -8.17
CA SER A 187 -23.49 -2.81 -7.83
C SER A 187 -22.73 -2.10 -8.96
N ASN A 188 -23.06 -0.84 -9.21
CA ASN A 188 -22.32 0.08 -10.06
C ASN A 188 -22.19 1.45 -9.37
N GLU A 189 -21.67 2.47 -10.05
CA GLU A 189 -21.48 3.81 -9.47
C GLU A 189 -22.78 4.45 -8.92
N THR A 190 -23.93 4.15 -9.53
CA THR A 190 -25.20 4.85 -9.27
C THR A 190 -26.17 4.05 -8.38
N HIS A 191 -26.13 2.72 -8.43
CA HIS A 191 -27.07 1.84 -7.74
C HIS A 191 -26.42 0.53 -7.27
N THR A 192 -26.96 -0.03 -6.20
CA THR A 192 -26.69 -1.40 -5.72
C THR A 192 -27.97 -2.22 -5.72
N VAL A 193 -27.88 -3.49 -6.12
CA VAL A 193 -29.00 -4.43 -6.12
C VAL A 193 -28.76 -5.50 -5.07
N CYS A 194 -29.66 -5.54 -4.09
CA CYS A 194 -29.72 -6.48 -2.99
C CYS A 194 -30.87 -7.47 -3.19
N ARG A 195 -30.76 -8.64 -2.56
CA ARG A 195 -31.89 -9.56 -2.39
C ARG A 195 -31.96 -10.03 -0.94
N CYS A 196 -33.16 -10.17 -0.39
CA CYS A 196 -33.36 -10.54 1.02
C CYS A 196 -34.51 -11.55 1.23
N ASP A 197 -34.40 -12.37 2.28
CA ASP A 197 -35.37 -13.41 2.69
C ASP A 197 -36.46 -12.91 3.67
N HIS A 198 -36.57 -11.60 3.85
CA HIS A 198 -37.44 -10.96 4.84
C HIS A 198 -37.94 -9.58 4.38
N LEU A 199 -38.82 -8.97 5.17
CA LEU A 199 -39.34 -7.62 5.00
C LEU A 199 -39.06 -6.76 6.25
N THR A 200 -38.16 -5.80 6.10
CA THR A 200 -37.66 -4.87 7.12
C THR A 200 -37.38 -3.49 6.48
N ASN A 201 -36.63 -2.65 7.20
CA ASN A 201 -35.87 -1.55 6.62
C ASN A 201 -34.61 -2.09 5.93
N PHE A 202 -34.20 -1.50 4.81
CA PHE A 202 -33.01 -1.85 4.02
C PHE A 202 -32.21 -0.60 3.65
N ALA A 203 -30.88 -0.74 3.65
CA ALA A 203 -29.96 0.26 3.12
C ALA A 203 -28.69 -0.41 2.55
N VAL A 204 -27.79 0.39 1.97
CA VAL A 204 -26.43 -0.06 1.65
C VAL A 204 -25.42 0.66 2.54
N LEU A 205 -24.51 -0.13 3.10
CA LEU A 205 -23.33 0.33 3.81
C LEU A 205 -22.12 0.27 2.87
N MET A 206 -21.24 1.27 2.91
CA MET A 206 -19.91 1.22 2.28
C MET A 206 -18.85 1.77 3.21
N ASP A 207 -17.66 1.20 3.12
CA ASP A 207 -16.50 1.60 3.92
C ASP A 207 -15.77 2.75 3.23
N ILE A 208 -15.43 3.82 3.98
CA ILE A 208 -14.62 4.93 3.46
C ILE A 208 -13.18 4.46 3.22
N TYR A 209 -12.69 4.63 2.00
CA TYR A 209 -11.29 4.44 1.64
C TYR A 209 -10.54 5.77 1.77
N ASP A 210 -10.18 6.13 2.99
CA ASP A 210 -9.54 7.42 3.33
C ASP A 210 -8.02 7.45 3.00
N ASN A 211 -7.54 6.49 2.18
CA ASN A 211 -6.10 6.15 2.07
C ASN A 211 -5.55 6.34 0.64
N ILE A 212 -6.34 6.80 -0.36
CA ILE A 212 -5.91 6.78 -1.78
C ILE A 212 -4.69 7.69 -2.02
N GLU A 213 -4.77 8.97 -1.62
CA GLU A 213 -3.67 9.92 -1.83
C GLU A 213 -2.38 9.45 -1.12
N GLU A 214 -2.51 8.77 0.01
CA GLU A 214 -1.39 8.32 0.83
C GLU A 214 -0.74 7.02 0.33
N ASP A 215 -1.55 6.05 -0.10
CA ASP A 215 -1.09 4.83 -0.80
C ASP A 215 -0.35 5.22 -2.11
N GLU A 216 -0.86 6.20 -2.86
CA GLU A 216 -0.22 6.72 -4.08
C GLU A 216 1.10 7.45 -3.77
N ILE A 217 1.13 8.36 -2.79
CA ILE A 217 2.37 9.07 -2.40
C ILE A 217 3.43 8.07 -1.91
N GLN A 218 3.08 7.07 -1.09
CA GLN A 218 4.04 6.06 -0.64
C GLN A 218 4.54 5.19 -1.80
N SER A 219 3.68 4.88 -2.78
CA SER A 219 4.06 4.13 -3.99
C SER A 219 5.04 4.94 -4.86
N ILE A 220 4.73 6.20 -5.17
CA ILE A 220 5.62 7.10 -5.93
C ILE A 220 6.97 7.28 -5.22
N LEU A 221 6.96 7.49 -3.89
CA LEU A 221 8.17 7.60 -3.09
C LEU A 221 9.04 6.34 -3.18
N THR A 222 8.42 5.15 -3.14
CA THR A 222 9.09 3.86 -3.28
C THR A 222 9.78 3.75 -4.64
N TYR A 223 9.06 4.02 -5.73
CA TYR A 223 9.59 3.95 -7.10
C TYR A 223 10.77 4.93 -7.32
N VAL A 224 10.61 6.20 -6.92
CA VAL A 224 11.67 7.21 -7.06
C VAL A 224 12.92 6.84 -6.24
N CYS A 225 12.75 6.42 -4.98
CA CYS A 225 13.88 6.08 -4.11
C CYS A 225 14.62 4.83 -4.61
N CYS A 226 13.89 3.76 -4.99
CA CYS A 226 14.50 2.54 -5.54
C CYS A 226 15.22 2.79 -6.87
N GLY A 227 14.72 3.72 -7.70
CA GLY A 227 15.39 4.14 -8.93
C GLY A 227 16.76 4.79 -8.67
N ILE A 228 16.79 5.85 -7.85
CA ILE A 228 18.02 6.57 -7.48
C ILE A 228 19.03 5.62 -6.80
N SER A 229 18.53 4.78 -5.90
CA SER A 229 19.31 3.78 -5.16
C SER A 229 19.91 2.71 -6.08
N SER A 230 19.19 2.26 -7.11
CA SER A 230 19.72 1.32 -8.11
C SER A 230 20.90 1.92 -8.89
N VAL A 231 20.80 3.19 -9.31
CA VAL A 231 21.91 3.89 -9.99
C VAL A 231 23.14 4.01 -9.07
N ALA A 232 22.93 4.32 -7.78
CA ALA A 232 24.01 4.39 -6.79
C ALA A 232 24.67 3.01 -6.51
N LEU A 233 23.89 1.93 -6.50
CA LEU A 233 24.40 0.56 -6.36
C LEU A 233 25.22 0.12 -7.59
N ILE A 234 24.75 0.41 -8.80
CA ILE A 234 25.49 0.16 -10.05
C ILE A 234 26.82 0.94 -10.04
N GLY A 235 26.79 2.23 -9.68
CA GLY A 235 28.00 3.05 -9.52
C GLY A 235 28.97 2.48 -8.46
N THR A 236 28.45 1.97 -7.34
CA THR A 236 29.24 1.30 -6.30
C THR A 236 29.93 0.05 -6.86
N LEU A 237 29.19 -0.83 -7.53
CA LEU A 237 29.73 -2.07 -8.12
C LEU A 237 30.82 -1.78 -9.15
N ILE A 238 30.61 -0.82 -10.05
CA ILE A 238 31.63 -0.39 -11.02
C ILE A 238 32.88 0.11 -10.30
N CYS A 239 32.75 0.96 -9.27
CA CYS A 239 33.91 1.45 -8.52
C CYS A 239 34.65 0.34 -7.74
N LEU A 240 33.95 -0.69 -7.23
CA LEU A 240 34.59 -1.83 -6.56
C LEU A 240 35.38 -2.72 -7.53
N LEU A 241 34.93 -2.85 -8.78
CA LEU A 241 35.59 -3.61 -9.85
C LEU A 241 36.77 -2.84 -10.48
N GLU A 242 36.61 -1.55 -10.76
CA GLU A 242 37.64 -0.72 -11.40
C GLU A 242 38.79 -0.33 -10.45
N ILE A 243 38.49 -0.09 -9.17
CA ILE A 243 39.48 0.43 -8.23
C ILE A 243 40.17 -0.74 -7.51
N ARG A 244 41.26 -1.25 -8.12
CA ARG A 244 42.10 -2.34 -7.57
C ARG A 244 42.60 -2.09 -6.13
N SER A 245 42.69 -0.84 -5.68
CA SER A 245 43.03 -0.46 -4.28
C SER A 245 41.94 -0.79 -3.24
N LEU A 246 40.70 -1.02 -3.69
CA LEU A 246 39.57 -1.47 -2.88
C LEU A 246 39.46 -3.00 -2.79
N HIS A 247 40.13 -3.75 -3.67
CA HIS A 247 40.01 -5.20 -3.72
C HIS A 247 40.45 -5.85 -2.40
N GLY A 248 39.61 -6.75 -1.89
CA GLY A 248 39.81 -7.45 -0.62
C GLY A 248 38.50 -7.98 -0.06
N ARG A 249 38.57 -8.71 1.05
CA ARG A 249 37.40 -9.41 1.65
C ARG A 249 36.22 -8.47 1.93
N ARG A 250 36.47 -7.25 2.42
CA ARG A 250 35.42 -6.23 2.61
C ARG A 250 34.71 -5.87 1.31
N SER A 251 35.46 -5.60 0.22
CA SER A 251 34.88 -5.28 -1.09
C SER A 251 34.03 -6.42 -1.65
N ILE A 252 34.43 -7.68 -1.44
CA ILE A 252 33.61 -8.85 -1.78
C ILE A 252 32.30 -8.84 -0.98
N ILE A 253 32.36 -8.65 0.34
CA ILE A 253 31.16 -8.64 1.21
C ILE A 253 30.20 -7.51 0.83
N THR A 254 30.68 -6.27 0.78
CA THR A 254 29.87 -5.10 0.38
C THR A 254 29.36 -5.24 -1.06
N GLY A 255 30.13 -5.86 -1.96
CA GLY A 255 29.73 -6.14 -3.34
C GLY A 255 28.54 -7.10 -3.45
N ASN A 256 28.56 -8.23 -2.72
CA ASN A 256 27.42 -9.16 -2.71
C ASN A 256 26.17 -8.52 -2.06
N LEU A 257 26.34 -7.71 -1.01
CA LEU A 257 25.27 -6.91 -0.43
C LEU A 257 24.66 -5.94 -1.46
N CYS A 258 25.50 -5.22 -2.23
CA CYS A 258 25.04 -4.35 -3.31
C CYS A 258 24.27 -5.11 -4.40
N VAL A 259 24.70 -6.33 -4.77
CA VAL A 259 23.99 -7.20 -5.73
C VAL A 259 22.61 -7.59 -5.19
N CYS A 260 22.50 -8.01 -3.92
CA CYS A 260 21.22 -8.40 -3.34
C CYS A 260 20.22 -7.23 -3.28
N LEU A 261 20.70 -6.04 -2.90
CA LEU A 261 19.89 -4.82 -2.88
C LEU A 261 19.53 -4.34 -4.30
N LEU A 262 20.41 -4.51 -5.29
CA LEU A 262 20.11 -4.16 -6.67
C LEU A 262 19.03 -5.07 -7.27
N PHE A 263 19.12 -6.39 -7.08
CA PHE A 263 18.05 -7.30 -7.50
C PHE A 263 16.74 -7.04 -6.76
N THR A 264 16.79 -6.73 -5.46
CA THR A 264 15.62 -6.30 -4.68
C THR A 264 14.97 -5.06 -5.30
N ASN A 265 15.73 -4.00 -5.54
CA ASN A 265 15.21 -2.76 -6.12
C ASN A 265 14.65 -2.98 -7.54
N LEU A 266 15.31 -3.78 -8.38
CA LEU A 266 14.82 -4.07 -9.74
C LEU A 266 13.51 -4.87 -9.73
N LEU A 267 13.37 -5.83 -8.82
CA LEU A 267 12.11 -6.57 -8.63
C LEU A 267 11.01 -5.67 -8.03
N ILE A 268 11.36 -4.68 -7.21
CA ILE A 268 10.43 -3.65 -6.75
C ILE A 268 9.97 -2.78 -7.94
N LEU A 269 10.91 -2.22 -8.70
CA LEU A 269 10.66 -1.27 -9.80
C LEU A 269 9.85 -1.84 -10.97
N PHE A 270 9.95 -3.15 -11.23
CA PHE A 270 9.31 -3.77 -12.41
C PHE A 270 8.31 -4.88 -12.06
N GLY A 271 8.20 -5.28 -10.79
CA GLY A 271 7.53 -6.52 -10.39
C GLY A 271 6.42 -6.42 -9.34
N LEU A 272 6.37 -5.39 -8.50
CA LEU A 272 5.37 -5.33 -7.41
C LEU A 272 3.93 -5.34 -7.94
N ASP A 273 3.65 -4.59 -9.00
CA ASP A 273 2.28 -4.38 -9.51
C ASP A 273 1.84 -5.46 -10.51
N GLN A 274 2.63 -6.53 -10.71
CA GLN A 274 2.35 -7.62 -11.67
C GLN A 274 1.29 -8.63 -11.17
N THR A 275 0.28 -8.15 -10.46
CA THR A 275 -0.72 -8.97 -9.74
C THR A 275 -1.68 -9.72 -10.64
N GLN A 276 -1.88 -9.27 -11.87
CA GLN A 276 -2.81 -9.90 -12.84
C GLN A 276 -2.43 -11.36 -13.13
N ASN A 277 -1.13 -11.67 -13.27
CA ASN A 277 -0.66 -13.02 -13.49
C ASN A 277 -0.15 -13.63 -12.18
N LYS A 278 -1.02 -14.39 -11.51
CA LYS A 278 -0.75 -15.03 -10.21
C LYS A 278 0.55 -15.85 -10.18
N VAL A 279 0.94 -16.49 -11.28
CA VAL A 279 2.18 -17.30 -11.35
C VAL A 279 3.42 -16.41 -11.37
N VAL A 280 3.41 -15.36 -12.21
CA VAL A 280 4.49 -14.36 -12.26
C VAL A 280 4.60 -13.63 -10.91
N CYS A 281 3.46 -13.25 -10.34
CA CYS A 281 3.39 -12.59 -9.03
C CYS A 281 3.96 -13.46 -7.89
N ALA A 282 3.66 -14.76 -7.88
CA ALA A 282 4.23 -15.72 -6.91
C ALA A 282 5.76 -15.88 -7.09
N ILE A 283 6.25 -15.94 -8.33
CA ILE A 283 7.69 -15.98 -8.63
C ILE A 283 8.40 -14.72 -8.15
N ILE A 284 7.83 -13.53 -8.40
CA ILE A 284 8.38 -12.24 -7.95
C ILE A 284 8.42 -12.17 -6.42
N ALA A 285 7.33 -12.57 -5.75
CA ALA A 285 7.30 -12.65 -4.28
C ALA A 285 8.37 -13.61 -3.73
N GLY A 286 8.58 -14.76 -4.39
CA GLY A 286 9.62 -15.73 -4.03
C GLY A 286 11.05 -15.20 -4.21
N LEU A 287 11.29 -14.49 -5.31
CA LEU A 287 12.58 -13.85 -5.58
C LEU A 287 12.86 -12.69 -4.60
N LEU A 288 11.88 -11.83 -4.34
CA LEU A 288 12.00 -10.76 -3.33
C LEU A 288 12.30 -11.35 -1.94
N HIS A 289 11.60 -12.41 -1.54
CA HIS A 289 11.84 -13.11 -0.26
C HIS A 289 13.31 -13.58 -0.16
N PHE A 290 13.82 -14.21 -1.22
CA PHE A 290 15.20 -14.66 -1.30
C PHE A 290 16.22 -13.52 -1.26
N TRP A 291 16.06 -12.48 -2.09
CA TRP A 291 17.04 -11.41 -2.22
C TRP A 291 17.11 -10.50 -0.99
N ILE A 292 15.97 -10.16 -0.37
CA ILE A 292 15.94 -9.33 0.84
C ILE A 292 16.53 -10.12 2.02
N LEU A 293 16.17 -11.39 2.19
CA LEU A 293 16.74 -12.23 3.24
C LEU A 293 18.24 -12.50 3.03
N SER A 294 18.70 -12.61 1.78
CA SER A 294 20.13 -12.66 1.44
C SER A 294 20.84 -11.33 1.78
N ALA A 295 20.22 -10.18 1.52
CA ALA A 295 20.77 -8.89 1.90
C ALA A 295 20.95 -8.78 3.43
N PHE A 296 19.99 -9.26 4.23
CA PHE A 296 20.14 -9.38 5.68
C PHE A 296 21.31 -10.29 6.09
N CYS A 297 21.45 -11.47 5.49
CA CYS A 297 22.56 -12.36 5.84
C CYS A 297 23.93 -11.77 5.42
N TRP A 298 24.03 -11.05 4.30
CA TRP A 298 25.23 -10.31 3.92
C TRP A 298 25.52 -9.11 4.82
N MET A 299 24.49 -8.39 5.28
CA MET A 299 24.59 -7.33 6.28
C MET A 299 25.18 -7.87 7.61
N LEU A 300 24.74 -9.05 8.06
CA LEU A 300 25.32 -9.73 9.22
C LEU A 300 26.77 -10.16 9.02
N VAL A 301 27.14 -10.64 7.82
CA VAL A 301 28.53 -10.94 7.46
C VAL A 301 29.39 -9.66 7.44
N GLU A 302 28.87 -8.53 6.97
CA GLU A 302 29.58 -7.23 7.03
C GLU A 302 29.79 -6.77 8.47
N GLY A 303 28.76 -6.87 9.32
CA GLY A 303 28.86 -6.55 10.74
C GLY A 303 29.86 -7.43 11.49
N TYR A 304 29.80 -8.75 11.31
CA TYR A 304 30.76 -9.68 11.90
C TYR A 304 32.20 -9.42 11.39
N HIS A 305 32.37 -9.10 10.11
CA HIS A 305 33.67 -8.75 9.55
C HIS A 305 34.21 -7.44 10.16
N LEU A 306 33.36 -6.43 10.37
CA LEU A 306 33.76 -5.18 11.04
C LEU A 306 34.14 -5.44 12.51
N TYR A 307 33.34 -6.20 13.24
CA TYR A 307 33.65 -6.64 14.62
C TYR A 307 35.03 -7.33 14.70
N ARG A 308 35.29 -8.28 13.80
CA ARG A 308 36.60 -8.97 13.71
C ARG A 308 37.76 -8.02 13.41
N MET A 309 37.54 -6.96 12.62
CA MET A 309 38.57 -5.97 12.28
C MET A 309 38.83 -4.92 13.36
N VAL A 310 37.82 -4.57 14.17
CA VAL A 310 37.96 -3.54 15.22
C VAL A 310 38.41 -4.13 16.55
N ILE A 311 37.77 -5.21 17.02
CA ILE A 311 37.94 -5.72 18.38
C ILE A 311 38.96 -6.87 18.45
N LEU A 312 38.93 -7.79 17.49
CA LEU A 312 39.77 -8.99 17.50
C LEU A 312 41.06 -8.86 16.65
N VAL A 313 41.52 -7.62 16.42
CA VAL A 313 42.64 -7.30 15.52
C VAL A 313 43.99 -7.91 15.96
N PHE A 314 44.16 -8.16 17.26
CA PHE A 314 45.38 -8.77 17.83
C PHE A 314 45.36 -10.31 17.84
N GLN A 315 44.21 -10.95 17.64
CA GLN A 315 44.13 -12.41 17.61
C GLN A 315 44.47 -12.94 16.21
N ARG A 316 45.63 -13.60 16.08
CA ARG A 316 46.01 -14.43 14.91
C ARG A 316 45.17 -15.73 14.79
N GLY A 317 43.89 -15.69 15.18
CA GLY A 317 42.96 -16.80 15.01
C GLY A 317 42.64 -17.07 13.54
N THR A 318 42.29 -18.31 13.22
CA THR A 318 41.96 -18.76 11.87
C THR A 318 40.97 -17.83 11.18
N ASN A 319 41.30 -17.42 9.96
CA ASN A 319 40.42 -16.62 9.12
C ASN A 319 39.34 -17.54 8.53
N LEU A 320 38.06 -17.20 8.75
CA LEU A 320 36.95 -17.85 8.05
C LEU A 320 37.13 -17.70 6.53
N SER A 321 36.98 -18.81 5.82
CA SER A 321 37.06 -18.84 4.36
C SER A 321 35.90 -18.08 3.75
N VAL A 322 36.16 -17.31 2.69
CA VAL A 322 35.12 -16.55 1.96
C VAL A 322 34.00 -17.50 1.47
N LYS A 323 34.32 -18.77 1.16
CA LYS A 323 33.33 -19.79 0.81
C LYS A 323 32.24 -19.96 1.87
N PHE A 324 32.58 -19.88 3.16
CA PHE A 324 31.62 -20.00 4.26
C PHE A 324 30.63 -18.83 4.28
N TYR A 325 31.08 -17.61 3.97
CA TYR A 325 30.19 -16.44 3.86
C TYR A 325 29.17 -16.61 2.74
N TYR A 326 29.56 -17.16 1.58
CA TYR A 326 28.61 -17.49 0.50
C TYR A 326 27.63 -18.60 0.90
N PHE A 327 28.12 -19.70 1.50
CA PHE A 327 27.26 -20.79 1.97
C PHE A 327 26.25 -20.35 3.03
N PHE A 328 26.64 -19.46 3.94
CA PHE A 328 25.72 -18.86 4.89
C PHE A 328 24.75 -17.90 4.17
N ALA A 329 25.27 -16.83 3.56
CA ALA A 329 24.46 -15.68 3.16
C ALA A 329 23.59 -15.87 1.91
N TYR A 330 23.80 -16.94 1.13
CA TYR A 330 22.85 -17.39 0.11
C TYR A 330 22.20 -18.74 0.43
N GLY A 331 22.85 -19.60 1.21
CA GLY A 331 22.31 -20.92 1.55
C GLY A 331 21.17 -20.88 2.57
N SER A 332 21.30 -20.11 3.67
CA SER A 332 20.20 -20.05 4.65
C SER A 332 18.94 -19.36 4.11
N PRO A 333 19.00 -18.27 3.31
CA PRO A 333 17.82 -17.74 2.61
C PRO A 333 17.21 -18.77 1.65
N LEU A 334 18.02 -19.47 0.86
CA LEU A 334 17.52 -20.46 -0.10
C LEU A 334 16.75 -21.60 0.59
N VAL A 335 17.28 -22.12 1.70
CA VAL A 335 16.62 -23.16 2.52
C VAL A 335 15.30 -22.65 3.12
N ILE A 336 15.29 -21.44 3.68
CA ILE A 336 14.08 -20.82 4.26
C ILE A 336 13.00 -20.61 3.19
N VAL A 337 13.36 -20.07 2.02
CA VAL A 337 12.42 -19.86 0.91
C VAL A 337 11.90 -21.19 0.36
N ALA A 338 12.77 -22.19 0.17
CA ALA A 338 12.37 -23.50 -0.36
C ALA A 338 11.41 -24.26 0.59
N ILE A 339 11.66 -24.24 1.91
CA ILE A 339 10.75 -24.81 2.91
C ILE A 339 9.42 -24.03 2.91
N SER A 340 9.48 -22.70 2.89
CA SER A 340 8.28 -21.86 2.92
C SER A 340 7.41 -22.03 1.67
N ALA A 341 8.03 -22.17 0.50
CA ALA A 341 7.34 -22.40 -0.77
C ALA A 341 6.77 -23.83 -0.87
N SER A 342 7.51 -24.85 -0.47
CA SER A 342 7.00 -26.24 -0.50
C SER A 342 5.84 -26.46 0.47
N VAL A 343 5.85 -25.84 1.65
CA VAL A 343 4.77 -25.97 2.63
C VAL A 343 3.56 -25.07 2.28
N ARG A 344 3.76 -23.84 1.79
CA ARG A 344 2.67 -22.87 1.50
C ARG A 344 2.90 -22.00 0.26
N TRP A 345 3.05 -22.64 -0.90
CA TRP A 345 3.16 -21.95 -2.22
C TRP A 345 2.02 -20.94 -2.48
N GLN A 346 0.79 -21.26 -2.05
CA GLN A 346 -0.39 -20.41 -2.23
C GLN A 346 -0.32 -19.06 -1.49
N GLY A 347 0.62 -18.88 -0.56
CA GLY A 347 0.82 -17.63 0.16
C GLY A 347 1.82 -16.66 -0.48
N TYR A 348 2.40 -17.00 -1.63
CA TYR A 348 3.25 -16.11 -2.41
C TYR A 348 2.42 -15.36 -3.46
N GLY A 349 2.35 -14.04 -3.33
CA GLY A 349 1.47 -13.16 -4.10
C GLY A 349 0.32 -12.61 -3.23
N GLY A 350 0.12 -11.29 -3.27
CA GLY A 350 -1.00 -10.59 -2.65
C GLY A 350 -2.04 -10.13 -3.67
N HIS A 351 -3.09 -9.45 -3.20
CA HIS A 351 -4.10 -8.85 -4.08
C HIS A 351 -3.61 -7.53 -4.70
N ASN A 352 -3.01 -6.66 -3.88
CA ASN A 352 -2.54 -5.33 -4.30
C ASN A 352 -1.09 -5.35 -4.82
N TYR A 353 -0.23 -6.21 -4.24
CA TYR A 353 1.21 -6.28 -4.57
C TYR A 353 1.75 -7.71 -4.54
N CYS A 354 2.79 -7.97 -5.32
CA CYS A 354 3.45 -9.28 -5.43
C CYS A 354 4.45 -9.55 -4.31
N TRP A 355 3.90 -9.77 -3.11
CA TRP A 355 4.63 -10.08 -1.88
C TRP A 355 3.99 -11.26 -1.11
N LEU A 356 4.55 -11.67 0.04
CA LEU A 356 4.00 -12.74 0.88
C LEU A 356 2.66 -12.30 1.51
N THR A 357 1.73 -13.22 1.67
CA THR A 357 0.49 -12.97 2.43
C THR A 357 0.72 -13.03 3.94
N SER A 358 -0.01 -12.19 4.68
CA SER A 358 -0.04 -12.23 6.15
C SER A 358 -0.85 -13.42 6.68
N HIS A 359 -1.79 -13.93 5.89
CA HIS A 359 -2.67 -15.03 6.31
C HIS A 359 -1.90 -16.29 6.72
N HIS A 360 -2.35 -16.90 7.82
CA HIS A 360 -1.74 -18.08 8.46
C HIS A 360 -0.25 -17.90 8.87
N GLY A 361 0.27 -16.68 8.89
CA GLY A 361 1.60 -16.37 9.40
C GLY A 361 2.77 -16.75 8.50
N LEU A 362 2.57 -16.86 7.17
CA LEU A 362 3.68 -17.09 6.24
C LEU A 362 4.76 -15.99 6.35
N MET A 363 4.35 -14.73 6.58
CA MET A 363 5.26 -13.60 6.88
C MET A 363 6.34 -13.92 7.92
N TRP A 364 6.09 -14.79 8.91
CA TRP A 364 7.09 -15.11 9.95
C TRP A 364 8.32 -15.85 9.41
N SER A 365 8.25 -16.49 8.24
CA SER A 365 9.45 -17.07 7.59
C SER A 365 10.45 -15.99 7.15
N PHE A 366 9.97 -14.77 6.89
CA PHE A 366 10.80 -13.60 6.58
C PHE A 366 11.10 -12.79 7.85
N VAL A 367 10.05 -12.38 8.57
CA VAL A 367 10.13 -11.45 9.71
C VAL A 367 10.95 -12.04 10.87
N GLY A 368 10.76 -13.32 11.21
CA GLY A 368 11.49 -13.95 12.31
C GLY A 368 13.02 -13.94 12.10
N PRO A 369 13.53 -14.48 10.99
CA PRO A 369 14.95 -14.41 10.63
C PRO A 369 15.48 -12.98 10.50
N ALA A 370 14.72 -12.06 9.90
CA ALA A 370 15.11 -10.65 9.79
C ALA A 370 15.28 -10.00 11.17
N CYS A 371 14.31 -10.14 12.08
CA CYS A 371 14.40 -9.64 13.45
C CYS A 371 15.61 -10.19 14.22
N ALA A 372 15.88 -11.49 14.10
CA ALA A 372 17.04 -12.11 14.73
C ALA A 372 18.37 -11.53 14.21
N ILE A 373 18.48 -11.33 12.89
CA ILE A 373 19.65 -10.72 12.26
C ILE A 373 19.83 -9.26 12.69
N ILE A 374 18.75 -8.47 12.70
CA ILE A 374 18.76 -7.07 13.15
C ILE A 374 19.23 -6.96 14.60
N LEU A 375 18.71 -7.80 15.50
CA LEU A 375 19.11 -7.83 16.91
C LEU A 375 20.60 -8.13 17.08
N ILE A 376 21.14 -9.12 16.36
CA ILE A 376 22.58 -9.46 16.40
C ILE A 376 23.42 -8.30 15.86
N ASN A 377 22.98 -7.64 14.78
CA ASN A 377 23.67 -6.48 14.22
C ASN A 377 23.66 -5.27 15.17
N ILE A 378 22.59 -5.05 15.94
CA ILE A 378 22.53 -4.01 16.99
C ILE A 378 23.54 -4.32 18.11
N VAL A 379 23.64 -5.58 18.56
CA VAL A 379 24.65 -5.99 19.56
C VAL A 379 26.08 -5.77 19.03
N ILE A 380 26.35 -6.20 17.80
CA ILE A 380 27.63 -5.98 17.11
C ILE A 380 27.96 -4.48 17.02
N PHE A 381 26.97 -3.64 16.68
CA PHE A 381 27.12 -2.20 16.59
C PHE A 381 27.44 -1.55 17.93
N ILE A 382 26.74 -1.92 19.01
CA ILE A 382 27.01 -1.40 20.36
C ILE A 382 28.42 -1.80 20.84
N LEU A 383 28.83 -3.05 20.63
CA LEU A 383 30.18 -3.51 21.00
C LEU A 383 31.27 -2.77 20.21
N THR A 384 31.07 -2.62 18.90
CA THR A 384 32.02 -1.93 18.01
C THR A 384 32.14 -0.45 18.36
N LEU A 385 31.02 0.24 18.62
CA LEU A 385 30.98 1.63 19.08
C LEU A 385 31.80 1.85 20.36
N ARG A 386 31.58 1.01 21.37
CA ARG A 386 32.25 1.14 22.69
C ARG A 386 33.76 0.91 22.62
N SER A 387 34.25 0.27 21.56
CA SER A 387 35.67 -0.03 21.33
C SER A 387 36.35 0.91 20.32
N ALA A 388 35.59 1.76 19.61
CA ALA A 388 36.07 2.55 18.49
C ALA A 388 36.59 3.95 18.92
N SER A 389 37.87 4.05 19.26
CA SER A 389 38.51 5.29 19.71
C SER A 389 38.83 6.32 18.61
N THR A 390 38.64 6.01 17.32
CA THR A 390 39.22 6.77 16.19
C THR A 390 38.23 7.08 15.05
N SER A 391 38.45 8.20 14.38
CA SER A 391 37.58 8.80 13.34
C SER A 391 37.22 7.85 12.18
N TRP A 392 38.16 7.05 11.68
CA TRP A 392 37.94 6.14 10.54
C TRP A 392 36.85 5.09 10.78
N ALA A 393 36.56 4.75 12.04
CA ALA A 393 35.46 3.86 12.38
C ALA A 393 34.09 4.50 12.07
N ARG A 394 33.95 5.82 12.22
CA ARG A 394 32.66 6.52 12.16
C ARG A 394 31.93 6.33 10.83
N GLY A 395 32.63 6.50 9.69
CA GLY A 395 32.02 6.29 8.38
C GLY A 395 31.54 4.85 8.15
N SER A 396 32.25 3.86 8.69
CA SER A 396 31.85 2.45 8.58
C SER A 396 30.74 2.06 9.58
N MET A 397 30.70 2.71 10.75
CA MET A 397 29.64 2.54 11.74
C MET A 397 28.32 3.16 11.27
N SER A 398 28.35 4.30 10.57
CA SER A 398 27.14 4.94 10.02
C SER A 398 26.39 4.01 9.05
N VAL A 399 27.09 3.26 8.19
CA VAL A 399 26.46 2.26 7.31
C VAL A 399 25.75 1.18 8.11
N MET A 400 26.44 0.58 9.09
CA MET A 400 25.88 -0.50 9.91
C MET A 400 24.69 -0.02 10.77
N CYS A 401 24.71 1.24 11.20
CA CYS A 401 23.61 1.92 11.88
C CYS A 401 22.39 2.09 10.95
N LEU A 402 22.62 2.60 9.72
CA LEU A 402 21.59 2.83 8.70
C LEU A 402 21.01 1.56 8.10
N LEU A 403 21.71 0.42 8.16
CA LEU A 403 21.16 -0.87 7.72
C LEU A 403 20.43 -1.63 8.83
N GLY A 404 20.74 -1.38 10.10
CA GLY A 404 20.07 -2.03 11.23
C GLY A 404 18.82 -1.29 11.73
N LEU A 405 18.95 0.01 12.04
CA LEU A 405 17.89 0.76 12.73
C LEU A 405 16.70 1.11 11.85
N THR A 406 16.90 1.21 10.53
CA THR A 406 15.85 1.50 9.54
C THR A 406 14.82 0.39 9.49
N TRP A 407 15.24 -0.87 9.58
CA TRP A 407 14.33 -2.02 9.65
C TRP A 407 13.62 -2.17 11.01
N CYS A 408 14.16 -1.60 12.09
CA CYS A 408 13.40 -1.48 13.35
C CYS A 408 12.15 -0.59 13.18
N LEU A 409 12.22 0.46 12.35
CA LEU A 409 11.05 1.29 12.02
C LEU A 409 9.99 0.48 11.23
N GLY A 410 10.42 -0.52 10.47
CA GLY A 410 9.56 -1.45 9.74
C GLY A 410 8.69 -2.35 10.64
N LEU A 411 9.05 -2.50 11.92
CA LEU A 411 8.19 -3.17 12.91
C LEU A 411 7.04 -2.26 13.38
N PHE A 412 7.26 -0.94 13.40
CA PHE A 412 6.21 0.03 13.69
C PHE A 412 5.29 0.27 12.49
N TYR A 413 5.80 0.12 11.25
CA TYR A 413 5.00 0.17 10.01
C TYR A 413 3.82 -0.83 9.99
N ILE A 414 3.94 -1.97 10.68
CA ILE A 414 2.85 -2.95 10.82
C ILE A 414 1.64 -2.37 11.60
N ASN A 415 1.85 -1.32 12.41
CA ASN A 415 0.81 -0.71 13.23
C ASN A 415 0.33 0.62 12.63
N LYS A 416 -0.89 0.64 12.07
CA LYS A 416 -1.47 1.78 11.33
C LYS A 416 -1.51 3.11 12.12
N THR A 417 -1.42 3.10 13.45
CA THR A 417 -1.36 4.31 14.29
C THR A 417 -0.13 5.20 14.02
N PHE A 418 0.94 4.67 13.40
CA PHE A 418 2.24 5.34 13.31
C PHE A 418 2.67 5.68 11.88
N GLN A 419 1.76 6.23 11.08
CA GLN A 419 1.92 6.46 9.65
C GLN A 419 3.14 7.31 9.23
N VAL A 420 3.55 8.30 10.02
CA VAL A 420 4.80 9.07 9.76
C VAL A 420 6.03 8.15 9.65
N PHE A 421 6.03 7.01 10.36
CA PHE A 421 7.10 6.02 10.28
C PHE A 421 7.06 5.18 9.00
N SER A 422 5.94 5.10 8.26
CA SER A 422 5.91 4.42 6.94
C SER A 422 6.70 5.21 5.90
N TYR A 423 6.50 6.53 5.83
CA TYR A 423 7.24 7.42 4.94
C TYR A 423 8.74 7.46 5.29
N ILE A 424 9.08 7.54 6.58
CA ILE A 424 10.48 7.50 7.04
C ILE A 424 11.12 6.14 6.74
N PHE A 425 10.42 5.02 6.99
CA PHE A 425 10.88 3.68 6.63
C PHE A 425 11.12 3.56 5.11
N THR A 426 10.16 4.00 4.30
CA THR A 426 10.22 3.93 2.84
C THR A 426 11.38 4.76 2.28
N LEU A 427 11.57 5.98 2.77
CA LEU A 427 12.66 6.86 2.37
C LEU A 427 14.04 6.26 2.73
N LEU A 428 14.22 5.80 3.97
CA LEU A 428 15.52 5.33 4.46
C LEU A 428 15.93 3.96 3.87
N ASN A 429 14.98 3.06 3.64
CA ASN A 429 15.24 1.77 2.98
C ASN A 429 15.36 1.94 1.46
N GLY A 430 14.47 2.72 0.85
CA GLY A 430 14.54 3.03 -0.58
C GLY A 430 15.89 3.63 -0.97
N LEU A 431 16.42 4.58 -0.18
CA LEU A 431 17.73 5.21 -0.42
C LEU A 431 18.95 4.44 0.15
N GLN A 432 18.78 3.22 0.66
CA GLN A 432 19.85 2.43 1.30
C GLN A 432 21.11 2.27 0.42
N GLY A 433 20.94 2.10 -0.90
CA GLY A 433 22.04 2.04 -1.87
C GLY A 433 22.80 3.35 -2.05
N VAL A 434 22.14 4.50 -1.86
CA VAL A 434 22.77 5.83 -1.90
C VAL A 434 23.69 6.01 -0.70
N PHE A 435 23.26 5.58 0.49
CA PHE A 435 24.13 5.60 1.68
C PHE A 435 25.37 4.71 1.50
N ILE A 436 25.21 3.50 0.95
CA ILE A 436 26.35 2.61 0.66
C ILE A 436 27.35 3.28 -0.30
N PHE A 437 26.87 3.90 -1.39
CA PHE A 437 27.74 4.64 -2.33
C PHE A 437 28.49 5.80 -1.64
N ILE A 438 27.80 6.60 -0.83
CA ILE A 438 28.41 7.70 -0.08
C ILE A 438 29.51 7.20 0.85
N PHE A 439 29.23 6.21 1.70
CA PHE A 439 30.17 5.78 2.73
C PHE A 439 31.31 4.88 2.20
N HIS A 440 31.06 3.98 1.24
CA HIS A 440 32.10 3.08 0.74
C HIS A 440 32.89 3.64 -0.45
N ILE A 441 32.35 4.58 -1.22
CA ILE A 441 33.04 5.20 -2.38
C ILE A 441 33.43 6.65 -2.10
N ILE A 442 32.48 7.56 -1.80
CA ILE A 442 32.76 9.00 -1.69
C ILE A 442 33.62 9.33 -0.46
N LEU A 443 33.27 8.79 0.71
CA LEU A 443 33.93 9.06 1.99
C LEU A 443 35.12 8.11 2.29
N ASN A 444 35.62 7.40 1.27
CA ASN A 444 36.69 6.42 1.41
C ASN A 444 38.04 7.05 1.02
N ASP A 445 38.93 7.26 1.99
CA ASP A 445 40.23 7.94 1.82
C ASP A 445 41.06 7.40 0.65
N LYS A 446 41.00 6.08 0.39
CA LYS A 446 41.70 5.43 -0.73
C LYS A 446 41.13 5.87 -2.08
N VAL A 447 39.81 5.95 -2.19
CA VAL A 447 39.12 6.43 -3.40
C VAL A 447 39.38 7.91 -3.58
N GLN A 448 39.23 8.72 -2.53
CA GLN A 448 39.51 10.16 -2.58
C GLN A 448 40.93 10.43 -3.07
N THR A 449 41.94 9.75 -2.50
CA THR A 449 43.35 9.86 -2.91
C THR A 449 43.54 9.54 -4.40
N ILE A 450 42.95 8.44 -4.89
CA ILE A 450 43.04 8.03 -6.30
C ILE A 450 42.30 9.02 -7.23
N CYS A 451 41.13 9.50 -6.83
CA CYS A 451 40.33 10.47 -7.59
C CYS A 451 41.02 11.84 -7.63
N PHE A 452 41.56 12.34 -6.51
CA PHE A 452 42.36 13.56 -6.48
C PHE A 452 43.64 13.43 -7.32
N ALA A 453 44.31 12.27 -7.32
CA ALA A 453 45.46 12.02 -8.18
C ALA A 453 45.08 12.03 -9.68
N LYS A 454 44.04 11.27 -10.07
CA LYS A 454 43.51 11.26 -11.45
C LYS A 454 43.02 12.65 -11.90
N TRP A 455 42.39 13.41 -11.02
CA TRP A 455 41.90 14.77 -11.30
C TRP A 455 43.06 15.77 -11.45
N LYS A 456 44.05 15.76 -10.54
CA LYS A 456 45.28 16.56 -10.69
C LYS A 456 46.02 16.20 -11.99
N GLY A 457 46.14 14.92 -12.32
CA GLY A 457 46.72 14.44 -13.58
C GLY A 457 45.98 14.95 -14.82
N LYS A 458 44.65 14.78 -14.88
CA LYS A 458 43.82 15.35 -15.98
C LYS A 458 43.95 16.87 -16.07
N LYS A 459 44.00 17.59 -14.93
CA LYS A 459 44.15 19.06 -14.89
C LYS A 459 45.54 19.52 -15.36
N GLN A 460 46.60 18.74 -15.11
CA GLN A 460 47.93 18.98 -15.67
C GLN A 460 48.00 18.67 -17.18
N HIS A 461 47.34 17.60 -17.63
CA HIS A 461 47.25 17.24 -19.06
C HIS A 461 46.53 18.32 -19.87
N TRP A 462 45.35 18.77 -19.41
CA TRP A 462 44.61 19.88 -20.00
C TRP A 462 45.43 21.17 -20.06
N LYS A 463 46.16 21.51 -18.98
CA LYS A 463 47.08 22.67 -19.00
C LYS A 463 48.16 22.53 -20.08
N LYS A 464 48.81 21.37 -20.21
CA LYS A 464 49.82 21.14 -21.25
C LYS A 464 49.26 21.28 -22.66
N GLN A 465 48.08 20.70 -22.93
CA GLN A 465 47.44 20.79 -24.25
C GLN A 465 47.08 22.25 -24.61
N ASN A 466 46.48 23.00 -23.69
CA ASN A 466 46.15 24.42 -23.93
C ASN A 466 47.42 25.28 -24.12
N THR A 467 48.50 25.03 -23.37
CA THR A 467 49.77 25.75 -23.57
C THR A 467 50.41 25.44 -24.93
N GLN A 468 50.31 24.21 -25.43
CA GLN A 468 50.81 23.86 -26.78
C GLN A 468 49.97 24.52 -27.89
N GLN A 469 48.64 24.59 -27.74
CA GLN A 469 47.79 25.31 -28.72
C GLN A 469 48.10 26.82 -28.76
N ILE A 470 48.33 27.46 -27.61
CA ILE A 470 48.73 28.88 -27.55
C ILE A 470 50.08 29.11 -28.25
N SER A 471 51.05 28.20 -28.06
CA SER A 471 52.37 28.30 -28.71
C SER A 471 52.30 28.21 -30.23
N ASN A 472 51.46 27.33 -30.78
CA ASN A 472 51.34 27.15 -32.23
C ASN A 472 50.70 28.38 -32.91
N ASN A 473 49.76 29.07 -32.25
CA ASN A 473 49.14 30.29 -32.78
C ASN A 473 50.05 31.53 -32.80
N HIS A 474 51.29 31.45 -32.29
CA HIS A 474 52.29 32.51 -32.45
C HIS A 474 53.36 32.20 -33.53
N GLY A 475 53.32 31.01 -34.15
CA GLY A 475 54.28 30.63 -35.20
C GLY A 475 54.00 31.22 -36.58
N HIS A 476 52.76 31.64 -36.87
CA HIS A 476 52.29 31.89 -38.24
C HIS A 476 52.07 33.36 -38.64
N SER A 477 52.56 34.33 -37.86
CA SER A 477 52.36 35.76 -38.16
C SER A 477 53.65 36.59 -38.03
N LYS A 478 54.53 36.49 -39.03
CA LYS A 478 55.48 37.55 -39.38
C LYS A 478 55.36 37.88 -40.87
N THR A 479 54.92 39.09 -41.15
CA THR A 479 54.39 39.52 -42.46
C THR A 479 55.50 39.97 -43.41
N SER A 480 55.25 39.85 -44.72
CA SER A 480 56.09 40.42 -45.77
C SER A 480 55.91 41.95 -45.90
N THR A 481 56.93 42.57 -46.50
CA THR A 481 56.88 43.85 -47.24
C THR A 481 56.78 45.15 -46.43
N ARG A 482 57.86 45.94 -46.47
CA ARG A 482 57.78 47.40 -46.64
C ARG A 482 59.00 47.90 -47.43
N THR A 483 58.77 48.72 -48.44
CA THR A 483 59.78 49.29 -49.36
C THR A 483 60.06 50.76 -49.02
N SER A 484 61.33 51.19 -49.11
CA SER A 484 61.80 52.34 -49.93
C SER A 484 63.11 52.99 -49.44
N LEU A 485 64.06 53.18 -50.37
CA LEU A 485 65.04 54.29 -50.49
C LEU A 485 66.21 54.44 -49.47
N ASP A 486 67.41 54.17 -50.01
CA ASP A 486 68.62 55.01 -50.06
C ASP A 486 69.34 55.52 -48.78
N SER A 487 70.56 54.98 -48.53
CA SER A 487 71.83 55.72 -48.81
C SER A 487 73.09 55.06 -48.20
N ASN A 488 74.16 55.00 -49.01
CA ASN A 488 75.60 55.06 -48.69
C ASN A 488 76.13 54.77 -47.26
N GLY A 489 77.08 53.81 -47.15
CA GLY A 489 77.97 53.69 -45.99
C GLY A 489 78.99 52.56 -46.11
N CYS A 490 80.29 52.86 -46.00
CA CYS A 490 81.39 51.89 -46.07
C CYS A 490 82.24 51.90 -44.78
N ALA A 491 83.07 50.87 -44.62
CA ALA A 491 84.24 50.78 -43.74
C ALA A 491 84.07 50.38 -42.23
N SER A 492 84.57 49.18 -41.93
CA SER A 492 85.75 48.95 -41.06
C SER A 492 85.74 49.14 -39.51
N ARG A 493 86.24 48.07 -38.85
CA ARG A 493 87.36 48.05 -37.85
C ARG A 493 87.15 48.24 -36.31
N THR A 494 87.28 47.09 -35.61
CA THR A 494 88.23 46.78 -34.48
C THR A 494 88.06 47.30 -33.03
N VAL A 495 88.71 46.59 -32.07
CA VAL A 495 89.09 46.94 -30.67
C VAL A 495 87.91 46.99 -29.67
N ALA A 496 87.72 46.08 -28.70
CA ALA A 496 88.51 45.69 -27.51
C ALA A 496 88.51 46.78 -26.38
N THR A 497 88.07 46.50 -25.15
CA THR A 497 88.87 45.94 -24.01
C THR A 497 87.89 45.60 -22.85
N ARG A 498 88.00 44.52 -22.06
CA ARG A 498 89.01 44.05 -21.06
C ARG A 498 88.92 44.73 -19.67
N ASN A 499 88.37 43.99 -18.67
CA ASN A 499 88.84 43.78 -17.28
C ASN A 499 87.70 43.09 -16.47
N SER A 500 87.80 42.05 -15.62
CA SER A 500 88.85 41.22 -14.96
C SER A 500 89.11 41.49 -13.46
N ARG A 501 88.70 40.53 -12.59
CA ARG A 501 89.24 40.09 -11.25
C ARG A 501 88.15 39.25 -10.52
N THR A 502 88.30 37.95 -10.18
CA THR A 502 89.13 37.24 -9.14
C THR A 502 88.70 37.50 -7.69
N ALA A 503 88.61 36.53 -6.76
CA ALA A 503 88.76 35.06 -6.80
C ALA A 503 88.23 34.37 -5.48
N ALA A 504 88.35 33.03 -5.41
CA ALA A 504 88.23 32.01 -4.31
C ALA A 504 88.06 32.46 -2.82
N THR A 505 87.58 31.66 -1.84
CA THR A 505 87.63 30.18 -1.56
C THR A 505 86.44 29.81 -0.57
N ALA A 506 86.22 28.72 0.21
CA ALA A 506 86.86 27.44 0.60
C ALA A 506 85.81 26.38 1.13
N LEU A 507 86.27 25.39 1.93
CA LEU A 507 85.60 24.27 2.68
C LEU A 507 86.33 24.10 4.06
N PRO A 508 86.01 23.19 5.04
CA PRO A 508 85.11 21.99 5.04
C PRO A 508 84.27 21.70 6.35
N SER A 509 83.63 20.51 6.39
CA SER A 509 83.36 19.57 7.53
C SER A 509 82.56 19.93 8.81
N VAL A 510 81.35 19.32 8.96
CA VAL A 510 81.01 18.15 9.84
C VAL A 510 81.80 18.01 11.18
N PRO A 511 81.15 17.90 12.38
CA PRO A 511 80.38 16.69 12.76
C PRO A 511 79.14 16.87 13.69
N SER A 512 78.47 15.74 13.97
CA SER A 512 77.30 15.59 14.84
C SER A 512 77.63 15.68 16.34
N ILE A 513 76.87 16.49 17.08
CA ILE A 513 76.36 16.16 18.42
C ILE A 513 74.90 16.64 18.46
N THR A 514 73.91 15.89 18.95
CA THR A 514 73.97 14.46 19.33
C THR A 514 73.72 13.61 18.10
#